data_AF-A0A2D6SW87-F1
#
_entry.id   AF-A0A2D6SW87-F1
#
_cell.length_a   1.000
_cell.length_b   1.000
_cell.length_c   1.000
_cell.angle_alpha   90.00
_cell.angle_beta   90.00
_cell.angle_gamma   90.00
#
_symmetry.space_group_name_H-M   'P 1'
#
loop_
_entity.id
_entity.type
_entity.pdbx_description
1 polymer ?
#
loop_
_entity_poly.entity_id
_entity_poly.type
_entity_poly.pdbx_seq_one_letter_code
_entity_poly.pdbx_strand_id
1 'polypeptide(L)'
;MHANSLRLMTAFVEKYASFAERRLVYDVGSCDVNGTYRPLIERAGFRYVGLDMAQGTNVDVVVPEQGNWLLPEQSDVTISGQCLEHTKRPWEWFQKVCAITKPGGLLSIIAPWNFHVHRYPVDCWRILPDGMRALFEWMDLEVLDVGISDKDCYGFARKR
;
A
#
# COMPACT_ATOMS: atom_id res chain seq x y z
N MET A 1 5.13 1.13 -11.58
CA MET A 1 6.21 1.17 -10.57
C MET A 1 7.41 1.96 -11.13
N HIS A 2 8.24 2.53 -10.26
CA HIS A 2 9.52 3.15 -10.63
C HIS A 2 10.58 2.90 -9.54
N ALA A 3 11.84 3.18 -9.85
CA ALA A 3 12.99 2.76 -9.03
C ALA A 3 12.94 3.27 -7.57
N ASN A 4 12.56 4.53 -7.34
CA ASN A 4 12.46 5.08 -5.98
C ASN A 4 11.39 4.38 -5.14
N SER A 5 10.21 4.15 -5.73
CA SER A 5 9.12 3.43 -5.08
C SER A 5 9.52 2.00 -4.72
N LEU A 6 10.23 1.29 -5.62
CA LEU A 6 10.77 -0.04 -5.31
C LEU A 6 11.82 0.02 -4.19
N ARG A 7 12.71 1.01 -4.18
CA ARG A 7 13.73 1.21 -3.14
C ARG A 7 13.10 1.41 -1.76
N LEU A 8 12.07 2.24 -1.68
CA LEU A 8 11.33 2.48 -0.44
C LEU A 8 10.63 1.22 0.05
N MET A 9 9.99 0.46 -0.85
CA MET A 9 9.34 -0.80 -0.50
C MET A 9 10.35 -1.85 -0.03
N THR A 10 11.51 -1.96 -0.69
CA THR A 10 12.61 -2.83 -0.24
C THR A 10 13.06 -2.47 1.17
N ALA A 11 13.30 -1.18 1.44
CA ALA A 11 13.71 -0.72 2.77
C ALA A 11 12.66 -1.06 3.85
N PHE A 12 11.36 -0.95 3.52
CA PHE A 12 10.29 -1.38 4.43
C PHE A 12 10.34 -2.89 4.71
N VAL A 13 10.43 -3.71 3.67
CA VAL A 13 10.47 -5.18 3.79
C VAL A 13 11.68 -5.63 4.62
N GLU A 14 12.86 -5.10 4.31
CA GLU A 14 14.11 -5.47 4.99
C GLU A 14 14.12 -5.03 6.46
N LYS A 15 13.62 -3.84 6.77
CA LYS A 15 13.69 -3.27 8.12
C LYS A 15 12.59 -3.77 9.05
N TYR A 16 11.37 -3.95 8.54
CA TYR A 16 10.20 -4.19 9.39
C TYR A 16 9.55 -5.56 9.16
N ALA A 17 9.56 -6.07 7.93
CA ALA A 17 8.86 -7.32 7.60
C ALA A 17 9.72 -8.57 7.84
N SER A 18 11.04 -8.45 7.85
CA SER A 18 12.02 -9.54 7.96
C SER A 18 11.97 -10.35 9.27
N PHE A 19 11.25 -9.88 10.30
CA PHE A 19 11.26 -10.47 11.65
C PHE A 19 10.01 -11.24 12.04
N ALA A 20 9.08 -11.45 11.12
CA ALA A 20 7.80 -12.05 11.46
C ALA A 20 7.64 -13.41 10.79
N GLU A 21 7.04 -14.40 11.48
CA GLU A 21 6.60 -15.69 10.91
C GLU A 21 5.48 -15.54 9.85
N ARG A 22 5.35 -14.35 9.26
CA ARG A 22 4.23 -13.83 8.52
C ARG A 22 4.28 -14.32 7.09
N ARG A 23 3.15 -14.81 6.60
CA ARG A 23 3.06 -15.48 5.31
C ARG A 23 2.35 -14.65 4.28
N LEU A 24 1.43 -13.74 4.64
CA LEU A 24 0.55 -13.13 3.67
C LEU A 24 0.73 -11.61 3.54
N VAL A 25 0.97 -11.17 2.31
CA VAL A 25 0.98 -9.78 1.90
C VAL A 25 -0.19 -9.51 0.95
N TYR A 26 -1.00 -8.49 1.26
CA TYR A 26 -1.92 -7.89 0.30
C TYR A 26 -1.30 -6.65 -0.34
N ASP A 27 -1.27 -6.57 -1.67
CA ASP A 27 -0.88 -5.38 -2.42
C ASP A 27 -2.12 -4.72 -3.02
N VAL A 28 -2.43 -3.49 -2.60
CA VAL A 28 -3.65 -2.75 -2.99
C VAL A 28 -3.33 -1.78 -4.12
N GLY A 29 -4.04 -1.91 -5.23
CA GLY A 29 -3.71 -1.23 -6.49
C GLY A 29 -2.62 -1.95 -7.26
N SER A 30 -2.68 -3.29 -7.29
CA SER A 30 -1.56 -4.14 -7.70
C SER A 30 -1.41 -4.29 -9.22
N CYS A 31 -2.31 -3.76 -10.03
CA CYS A 31 -2.29 -4.00 -11.47
C CYS A 31 -0.93 -3.59 -12.09
N ASP A 32 -0.33 -4.49 -12.86
CA ASP A 32 0.96 -4.25 -13.50
C ASP A 32 0.81 -3.35 -14.72
N VAL A 33 1.06 -2.06 -14.51
CA VAL A 33 1.16 -1.06 -15.60
C VAL A 33 2.60 -0.85 -16.04
N ASN A 34 3.55 -0.85 -15.10
CA ASN A 34 4.96 -0.52 -15.31
C ASN A 34 5.85 -1.23 -14.25
N GLY A 35 5.58 -2.49 -13.97
CA GLY A 35 6.20 -3.32 -12.94
C GLY A 35 5.46 -3.34 -11.60
N THR A 36 5.82 -4.31 -10.76
CA THR A 36 5.10 -4.67 -9.52
C THR A 36 6.06 -4.96 -8.37
N TYR A 37 5.54 -5.04 -7.14
CA TYR A 37 6.31 -5.47 -5.97
C TYR A 37 6.36 -6.99 -5.79
N ARG A 38 5.58 -7.77 -6.56
CA ARG A 38 5.49 -9.23 -6.39
C ARG A 38 6.86 -9.92 -6.31
N PRO A 39 7.83 -9.68 -7.22
CA PRO A 39 9.12 -10.35 -7.14
C PRO A 39 9.94 -9.98 -5.90
N LEU A 40 9.79 -8.76 -5.37
CA LEU A 40 10.42 -8.35 -4.11
C LEU A 40 9.83 -9.16 -2.95
N ILE A 41 8.49 -9.22 -2.88
CA ILE A 41 7.76 -9.84 -1.78
C ILE A 41 7.93 -11.36 -1.77
N GLU A 42 7.82 -12.02 -2.92
CA GLU A 42 7.97 -13.48 -3.03
C GLU A 42 9.42 -13.92 -2.77
N ARG A 43 10.43 -13.15 -3.19
CA ARG A 43 11.84 -13.42 -2.84
C ARG A 43 12.13 -13.29 -1.34
N ALA A 44 11.38 -12.43 -0.65
CA ALA A 44 11.46 -12.32 0.80
C ALA A 44 10.69 -13.45 1.54
N GLY A 45 10.09 -14.40 0.80
CA GLY A 45 9.42 -15.58 1.36
C GLY A 45 7.95 -15.41 1.70
N PHE A 46 7.34 -14.27 1.35
CA PHE A 46 5.92 -14.02 1.58
C PHE A 46 5.07 -14.54 0.42
N ARG A 47 3.88 -15.06 0.73
CA ARG A 47 2.78 -15.22 -0.20
C ARG A 47 2.22 -13.83 -0.54
N TYR A 48 2.26 -13.48 -1.81
CA TYR A 48 1.72 -12.24 -2.34
C TYR A 48 0.32 -12.47 -2.91
N VAL A 49 -0.60 -11.58 -2.61
CA VAL A 49 -1.93 -11.51 -3.25
C VAL A 49 -2.20 -10.07 -3.70
N GLY A 50 -2.36 -9.88 -5.00
CA GLY A 50 -2.65 -8.59 -5.63
C GLY A 50 -4.14 -8.27 -5.65
N LEU A 51 -4.49 -7.08 -5.18
CA LEU A 51 -5.84 -6.56 -5.10
C LEU A 51 -5.98 -5.33 -5.99
N ASP A 52 -7.03 -5.29 -6.83
CA ASP A 52 -7.33 -4.11 -7.66
C ASP A 52 -8.83 -4.00 -7.94
N MET A 53 -9.30 -2.83 -8.37
CA MET A 53 -10.71 -2.58 -8.67
C MET A 53 -11.21 -3.21 -9.98
N ALA A 54 -10.28 -3.65 -10.83
CA ALA A 54 -10.57 -4.34 -12.07
C ALA A 54 -9.56 -5.48 -12.32
N GLN A 55 -9.98 -6.48 -13.09
CA GLN A 55 -9.07 -7.55 -13.50
C GLN A 55 -7.95 -6.97 -14.39
N GLY A 56 -6.72 -7.44 -14.18
CA GLY A 56 -5.56 -7.04 -14.95
C GLY A 56 -4.35 -7.93 -14.68
N THR A 57 -3.22 -7.62 -15.31
CA THR A 57 -1.96 -8.30 -15.02
C THR A 57 -1.59 -8.09 -13.55
N ASN A 58 -1.14 -9.14 -12.86
CA ASN A 58 -0.79 -9.12 -11.43
C ASN A 58 -1.97 -8.93 -10.44
N VAL A 59 -3.22 -8.97 -10.91
CA VAL A 59 -4.41 -8.92 -10.05
C VAL A 59 -4.93 -10.33 -9.77
N ASP A 60 -4.90 -10.73 -8.50
CA ASP A 60 -5.41 -12.03 -8.04
C ASP A 60 -6.87 -11.96 -7.58
N VAL A 61 -7.26 -10.85 -6.96
CA VAL A 61 -8.62 -10.63 -6.46
C VAL A 61 -9.11 -9.24 -6.84
N VAL A 62 -10.28 -9.19 -7.46
CA VAL A 62 -10.95 -7.92 -7.76
C VAL A 62 -11.70 -7.45 -6.51
N VAL A 63 -11.35 -6.26 -6.02
CA VAL A 63 -11.97 -5.61 -4.86
C VAL A 63 -12.64 -4.30 -5.29
N PRO A 64 -13.95 -4.12 -5.09
CA PRO A 64 -14.65 -2.96 -5.64
C PRO A 64 -14.21 -1.66 -4.94
N GLU A 65 -14.19 -0.55 -5.70
CA GLU A 65 -13.91 0.79 -5.17
C GLU A 65 -14.89 1.13 -4.02
N GLN A 66 -16.16 0.74 -4.17
CA GLN A 66 -17.23 0.93 -3.20
C GLN A 66 -17.69 -0.42 -2.63
N GLY A 67 -18.14 -0.42 -1.36
CA GLY A 67 -18.52 -1.65 -0.65
C GLY A 67 -17.37 -2.34 0.06
N ASN A 68 -17.64 -3.55 0.57
CA ASN A 68 -16.73 -4.30 1.43
C ASN A 68 -15.76 -5.16 0.62
N TRP A 69 -14.51 -5.24 1.06
CA TRP A 69 -13.52 -6.16 0.52
C TRP A 69 -13.65 -7.50 1.24
N LEU A 70 -14.22 -8.49 0.54
CA LEU A 70 -14.45 -9.83 1.09
C LEU A 70 -13.22 -10.69 0.78
N LEU A 71 -12.27 -10.72 1.71
CA LEU A 71 -11.06 -11.52 1.63
C LEU A 71 -11.13 -12.68 2.64
N PRO A 72 -10.53 -13.85 2.33
CA PRO A 72 -10.66 -15.06 3.15
C PRO A 72 -9.97 -14.95 4.51
N GLU A 73 -8.94 -14.10 4.61
CA GLU A 73 -8.18 -13.86 5.82
C GLU A 73 -7.68 -12.41 5.82
N GLN A 74 -7.28 -11.90 6.98
CA GLN A 74 -6.54 -10.64 7.05
C GLN A 74 -5.08 -10.89 6.70
N SER A 75 -4.39 -9.91 6.11
CA SER A 75 -2.96 -10.00 5.83
C SER A 75 -2.11 -9.62 7.03
N ASP A 76 -0.93 -10.21 7.05
CA ASP A 76 0.13 -9.89 7.99
C ASP A 76 0.83 -8.56 7.67
N VAL A 77 0.85 -8.22 6.37
CA VAL A 77 1.38 -6.97 5.81
C VAL A 77 0.44 -6.50 4.70
N THR A 78 0.07 -5.23 4.68
CA THR A 78 -0.66 -4.61 3.58
C THR A 78 0.21 -3.52 2.96
N ILE A 79 0.45 -3.60 1.66
CA ILE A 79 1.25 -2.64 0.92
C ILE A 79 0.39 -1.95 -0.14
N SER A 80 0.78 -0.74 -0.52
CA SER A 80 0.21 -0.05 -1.68
C SER A 80 1.20 0.98 -2.20
N GLY A 81 1.38 1.00 -3.52
CA GLY A 81 2.24 1.96 -4.19
C GLY A 81 1.53 2.61 -5.37
N GLN A 82 1.54 3.95 -5.42
CA GLN A 82 1.01 4.72 -6.55
C GLN A 82 -0.47 4.42 -6.86
N CYS A 83 -1.27 4.30 -5.79
CA CYS A 83 -2.71 4.03 -5.86
C CYS A 83 -3.55 5.12 -5.16
N LEU A 84 -3.03 5.69 -4.06
CA LEU A 84 -3.75 6.66 -3.22
C LEU A 84 -4.13 7.93 -4.01
N GLU A 85 -3.25 8.41 -4.88
CA GLU A 85 -3.48 9.55 -5.74
C GLU A 85 -4.66 9.33 -6.71
N HIS A 86 -4.92 8.07 -7.07
CA HIS A 86 -6.00 7.68 -7.98
C HIS A 86 -7.30 7.35 -7.23
N THR A 87 -7.34 7.52 -5.90
CA THR A 87 -8.55 7.28 -5.10
C THR A 87 -9.32 8.57 -4.81
N LYS A 88 -10.63 8.58 -5.09
CA LYS A 88 -11.47 9.78 -4.86
C LYS A 88 -11.67 10.12 -3.38
N ARG A 89 -11.64 9.10 -2.52
CA ARG A 89 -11.90 9.20 -1.08
C ARG A 89 -10.80 8.48 -0.29
N PRO A 90 -9.63 9.10 -0.12
CA PRO A 90 -8.46 8.43 0.46
C PRO A 90 -8.71 7.93 1.89
N TRP A 91 -9.55 8.63 2.66
CA TRP A 91 -9.98 8.24 4.00
C TRP A 91 -10.76 6.91 4.02
N GLU A 92 -11.79 6.79 3.18
CA GLU A 92 -12.60 5.56 3.06
C GLU A 92 -11.75 4.40 2.51
N TRP A 93 -10.87 4.68 1.55
CA TRP A 93 -9.93 3.69 1.04
C TRP A 93 -8.98 3.19 2.14
N PHE A 94 -8.41 4.11 2.91
CA PHE A 94 -7.47 3.78 3.96
C PHE A 94 -8.11 2.97 5.09
N GLN A 95 -9.39 3.21 5.40
CA GLN A 95 -10.15 2.35 6.31
C GLN A 95 -10.21 0.90 5.84
N LYS A 96 -10.41 0.66 4.54
CA LYS A 96 -10.46 -0.69 3.96
C LYS A 96 -9.08 -1.35 4.00
N VAL A 97 -8.04 -0.61 3.65
CA VAL A 97 -6.64 -1.05 3.79
C VAL A 97 -6.37 -1.51 5.22
N CYS A 98 -6.74 -0.70 6.22
CA CYS A 98 -6.57 -1.06 7.63
C CYS A 98 -7.44 -2.26 8.05
N ALA A 99 -8.65 -2.40 7.51
CA ALA A 99 -9.58 -3.47 7.86
C ALA A 99 -9.09 -4.85 7.43
N ILE A 100 -8.38 -4.93 6.30
CA ILE A 100 -7.80 -6.19 5.80
C ILE A 100 -6.45 -6.52 6.43
N THR A 101 -5.86 -5.63 7.24
CA THR A 101 -4.63 -5.89 8.00
C THR A 101 -4.96 -6.46 9.39
N LYS A 102 -4.24 -7.51 9.83
CA LYS A 102 -4.36 -8.07 11.20
C LYS A 102 -3.93 -7.05 12.27
N PRO A 103 -4.44 -7.14 13.51
CA PRO A 103 -3.79 -6.52 14.67
C PRO A 103 -2.32 -6.95 14.76
N GLY A 104 -1.43 -6.03 15.09
CA GLY A 104 0.03 -6.19 14.99
C GLY A 104 0.58 -6.20 13.56
N GLY A 105 -0.27 -6.22 12.53
CA GLY A 105 0.10 -6.23 11.11
C GLY A 105 0.80 -4.93 10.68
N LEU A 106 1.58 -5.00 9.60
CA LEU A 106 2.33 -3.84 9.10
C LEU A 106 1.67 -3.24 7.86
N LEU A 107 1.82 -1.94 7.68
CA LEU A 107 1.33 -1.20 6.53
C LEU A 107 2.48 -0.42 5.87
N SER A 108 2.52 -0.42 4.54
CA SER A 108 3.41 0.43 3.74
C SER A 108 2.65 1.10 2.61
N ILE A 109 2.53 2.43 2.70
CA ILE A 109 1.84 3.26 1.71
C ILE A 109 2.86 4.20 1.07
N ILE A 110 2.93 4.16 -0.26
CA ILE A 110 3.81 5.03 -1.06
C ILE A 110 2.95 5.71 -2.12
N ALA A 111 2.96 7.04 -2.14
CA ALA A 111 2.16 7.82 -3.09
C ALA A 111 2.93 9.10 -3.48
N PRO A 112 2.68 9.66 -4.67
CA PRO A 112 3.39 10.84 -5.13
C PRO A 112 3.05 12.06 -4.28
N TRP A 113 4.09 12.81 -3.87
CA TRP A 113 3.91 14.17 -3.34
C TRP A 113 4.16 15.23 -4.41
N ASN A 114 4.98 14.91 -5.42
CA ASN A 114 5.31 15.79 -6.52
C ASN A 114 5.40 15.03 -7.84
N PHE A 115 4.34 15.15 -8.65
CA PHE A 115 4.28 14.57 -9.99
C PHE A 115 3.29 15.36 -10.84
N HIS A 116 3.54 15.43 -12.14
CA HIS A 116 2.60 16.08 -13.07
C HIS A 116 1.25 15.36 -13.04
N VAL A 117 0.19 16.06 -13.44
CA VAL A 117 -1.15 15.45 -13.48
C VAL A 117 -1.17 14.34 -14.53
N HIS A 118 -1.58 13.13 -14.14
CA HIS A 118 -1.69 11.96 -15.02
C HIS A 118 -2.91 11.11 -14.63
N ARG A 119 -3.82 10.90 -15.56
CA ARG A 119 -5.12 10.27 -15.27
C ARG A 119 -5.11 8.78 -15.56
N TYR A 120 -5.39 7.97 -14.54
CA TYR A 120 -5.56 6.52 -14.68
C TYR A 120 -6.64 5.95 -13.72
N PRO A 121 -7.94 6.23 -13.91
CA PRO A 121 -8.57 7.17 -14.84
C PRO A 121 -8.75 8.58 -14.27
N VAL A 122 -8.53 8.77 -12.97
CA VAL A 122 -8.57 10.05 -12.26
C VAL A 122 -7.22 10.34 -11.64
N ASP A 123 -6.97 11.57 -11.21
CA ASP A 123 -5.77 11.96 -10.48
C ASP A 123 -6.20 13.02 -9.45
N CYS A 124 -6.27 12.61 -8.20
CA CYS A 124 -7.06 13.30 -7.18
C CYS A 124 -6.19 14.00 -6.13
N TRP A 125 -5.05 13.40 -5.74
CA TRP A 125 -4.31 13.88 -4.58
C TRP A 125 -2.79 13.77 -4.75
N ARG A 126 -2.10 14.68 -4.09
CA ARG A 126 -0.69 14.55 -3.73
C ARG A 126 -0.65 14.57 -2.21
N ILE A 127 0.00 13.58 -1.61
CA ILE A 127 0.05 13.45 -0.15
C ILE A 127 1.41 13.91 0.37
N LEU A 128 1.38 14.73 1.42
CA LEU A 128 2.56 15.18 2.15
C LEU A 128 2.73 14.34 3.44
N PRO A 129 3.93 14.32 4.04
CA PRO A 129 4.22 13.57 5.26
C PRO A 129 3.21 13.76 6.39
N ASP A 130 2.84 15.00 6.72
CA ASP A 130 1.89 15.27 7.80
C ASP A 130 0.48 14.72 7.49
N GLY A 131 0.07 14.74 6.21
CA GLY A 131 -1.18 14.12 5.78
C GLY A 131 -1.14 12.60 5.88
N MET A 132 -0.02 11.97 5.51
CA MET A 132 0.19 10.53 5.67
C MET A 132 0.15 10.13 7.15
N ARG A 133 0.86 10.87 8.01
CA ARG A 133 0.84 10.68 9.46
C ARG A 133 -0.57 10.83 10.04
N ALA A 134 -1.29 11.86 9.64
CA ALA A 134 -2.66 12.10 10.12
C ALA A 134 -3.62 10.95 9.74
N LEU A 135 -3.49 10.35 8.56
CA LEU A 135 -4.27 9.15 8.18
C LEU A 135 -3.98 7.97 9.11
N PHE A 136 -2.71 7.74 9.45
CA PHE A 136 -2.30 6.66 10.33
C PHE A 136 -2.82 6.87 11.75
N GLU A 137 -2.70 8.09 12.28
CA GLU A 137 -3.18 8.46 13.62
C GLU A 137 -4.70 8.38 13.73
N TRP A 138 -5.44 8.78 12.67
CA TRP A 138 -6.90 8.65 12.63
C TRP A 138 -7.39 7.20 12.75
N MET A 139 -6.60 6.24 12.27
CA MET A 139 -6.87 4.80 12.38
C MET A 139 -6.19 4.14 13.59
N ASP A 140 -5.69 4.94 14.55
CA ASP A 140 -4.98 4.50 15.76
C ASP A 140 -3.80 3.55 15.48
N LEU A 141 -3.07 3.81 14.39
CA LEU A 141 -1.88 3.03 14.05
C LEU A 141 -0.64 3.57 14.79
N GLU A 142 0.30 2.68 15.12
CA GLU A 142 1.65 3.05 15.52
C GLU A 142 2.44 3.49 14.27
N VAL A 143 2.80 4.76 14.19
CA VAL A 143 3.60 5.29 13.08
C VAL A 143 5.06 4.88 13.26
N LEU A 144 5.59 4.09 12.32
CA LEU A 144 6.97 3.61 12.36
C LEU A 144 7.93 4.57 11.65
N ASP A 145 7.51 5.11 10.51
CA ASP A 145 8.31 6.05 9.71
C ASP A 145 7.40 6.77 8.70
N VAL A 146 7.67 8.04 8.42
CA VAL A 146 6.97 8.82 7.40
C VAL A 146 7.95 9.86 6.85
N GLY A 147 7.99 10.03 5.54
CA GLY A 147 8.87 11.02 4.93
C GLY A 147 8.69 11.17 3.43
N ILE A 148 9.55 11.99 2.84
CA ILE A 148 9.67 12.16 1.40
C ILE A 148 10.99 11.56 0.94
N SER A 149 10.96 10.87 -0.20
CA SER A 149 12.14 10.49 -0.95
C SER A 149 11.87 10.73 -2.42
N ASP A 150 12.72 11.54 -3.07
CA ASP A 150 12.55 11.97 -4.45
C ASP A 150 11.12 12.52 -4.69
N LYS A 151 10.29 11.85 -5.49
CA LYS A 151 8.92 12.27 -5.82
C LYS A 151 7.83 11.60 -4.98
N ASP A 152 8.20 10.69 -4.09
CA ASP A 152 7.28 9.91 -3.28
C ASP A 152 7.23 10.39 -1.83
N CYS A 153 6.01 10.48 -1.28
CA CYS A 153 5.78 10.41 0.15
C CYS A 153 5.56 8.95 0.53
N TYR A 154 6.25 8.49 1.57
CA TYR A 154 6.06 7.15 2.11
C TYR A 154 5.56 7.23 3.56
N GLY A 155 4.83 6.21 3.97
CA GLY A 155 4.44 5.99 5.34
C GLY A 155 4.43 4.52 5.68
N PHE A 156 5.08 4.18 6.80
CA PHE A 156 5.13 2.84 7.37
C PHE A 156 4.48 2.86 8.75
N ALA A 157 3.60 1.90 9.01
CA ALA A 157 2.87 1.83 10.26
C ALA A 157 2.65 0.39 10.73
N ARG A 158 2.29 0.24 12.00
CA ARG A 158 1.82 -1.01 12.60
C ARG A 158 0.42 -0.81 13.16
N LYS A 159 -0.46 -1.75 12.88
CA LYS A 159 -1.80 -1.80 13.47
C LYS A 159 -1.69 -2.28 14.92
N ARG A 160 -2.31 -1.55 15.85
CA ARG A 160 -2.38 -1.95 17.26
C ARG A 160 -3.24 -3.19 17.46
#